data_AF-A0A2E2KR33-F1
#
_entry.id   AF-A0A2E2KR33-F1
#
_cell.length_a   1.000
_cell.length_b   1.000
_cell.length_c   1.000
_cell.angle_alpha   90.00
_cell.angle_beta   90.00
_cell.angle_gamma   90.00
#
_symmetry.space_group_name_H-M   'P 1'
#
loop_
_entity.id
_entity.type
_entity.pdbx_description
1 polymer ?
#
loop_
_entity_poly.entity_id
_entity_poly.type
_entity_poly.pdbx_seq_one_letter_code
_entity_poly.pdbx_strand_id
1 'polypeptide(L)'
;MVLTNSSFNNTLYVVSSAPIEDFPDSFEGGGIDFAPLVECFATGTLITTPQGERAVETLKTGDLLHTADGRAVPVIWVGRQTVMRAFTPTDRFVPVRITAGALGDGVPHSDLLVTGDHAMVVDDLAINASALVNGTTIRWEPQDRLAERFTYYHLETEAHDVILANGAPAESFIDYVGRRAFDNFAEYLDLFGEERTIGEMDRVRISAARLVPADIRARLARTGKPLAA
;
A
#
# COMPACT_ATOMS: atom_id res chain seq x y z
N MET A 1 -29.98 -7.60 -6.12
CA MET A 1 -30.03 -6.31 -6.84
C MET A 1 -28.62 -5.88 -7.21
N VAL A 2 -28.43 -5.28 -8.38
CA VAL A 2 -27.11 -4.80 -8.87
C VAL A 2 -27.15 -3.28 -8.87
N LEU A 3 -26.32 -2.65 -8.05
CA LEU A 3 -26.15 -1.21 -8.01
C LEU A 3 -24.85 -0.87 -8.74
N THR A 4 -24.96 -0.17 -9.86
CA THR A 4 -23.80 0.30 -10.64
C THR A 4 -23.54 1.77 -10.34
N ASN A 5 -22.34 2.07 -9.85
CA ASN A 5 -21.88 3.45 -9.77
C ASN A 5 -21.05 3.78 -11.01
N SER A 6 -21.66 4.49 -11.96
CA SER A 6 -21.03 4.90 -13.21
C SER A 6 -19.88 5.90 -13.02
N SER A 7 -19.82 6.60 -11.88
CA SER A 7 -18.76 7.58 -11.60
C SER A 7 -17.45 6.93 -11.15
N PHE A 8 -17.51 5.72 -10.59
CA PHE A 8 -16.35 4.97 -10.08
C PHE A 8 -16.16 3.60 -10.73
N ASN A 9 -16.95 3.28 -11.75
CA ASN A 9 -16.95 2.01 -12.47
C ASN A 9 -16.96 0.78 -11.52
N ASN A 10 -17.81 0.83 -10.50
CA ASN A 10 -17.98 -0.27 -9.55
C ASN A 10 -19.41 -0.81 -9.55
N THR A 11 -19.54 -2.04 -9.05
CA THR A 11 -20.80 -2.76 -8.98
C THR A 11 -20.94 -3.37 -7.59
N LEU A 12 -21.95 -2.94 -6.84
CA LEU A 12 -22.32 -3.52 -5.55
C LEU A 12 -23.42 -4.57 -5.77
N TYR A 13 -23.14 -5.80 -5.34
CA TYR A 13 -24.11 -6.89 -5.34
C TYR A 13 -24.78 -6.97 -3.97
N VAL A 14 -26.06 -6.63 -3.91
CA VAL A 14 -26.87 -6.79 -2.70
C VAL A 14 -27.65 -8.10 -2.82
N VAL A 15 -27.32 -9.04 -1.93
CA VAL A 15 -27.99 -10.35 -1.81
C VAL A 15 -28.86 -10.33 -0.56
N SER A 16 -30.12 -10.73 -0.71
CA SER A 16 -31.07 -10.81 0.40
C SER A 16 -32.06 -11.94 0.17
N SER A 17 -32.57 -12.45 1.28
CA SER A 17 -33.65 -13.42 1.30
C SER A 17 -35.05 -12.79 1.23
N ALA A 18 -35.15 -11.45 1.28
CA ALA A 18 -36.41 -10.73 1.15
C ALA A 18 -36.83 -10.58 -0.33
N PRO A 19 -38.13 -10.56 -0.63
CA PRO A 19 -38.66 -10.21 -1.95
C PRO A 19 -38.11 -8.87 -2.45
N ILE A 20 -37.90 -8.74 -3.77
CA ILE A 20 -37.40 -7.51 -4.39
C ILE A 20 -38.34 -6.31 -4.18
N GLU A 21 -39.62 -6.57 -3.91
CA GLU A 21 -40.67 -5.58 -3.66
C GLU A 21 -40.50 -4.89 -2.30
N ASP A 22 -39.82 -5.55 -1.35
CA ASP A 22 -39.53 -5.02 -0.02
C ASP A 22 -38.19 -4.26 0.01
N PHE A 23 -37.51 -4.15 -1.13
CA PHE A 23 -36.28 -3.38 -1.24
C PHE A 23 -36.58 -1.89 -1.39
N PRO A 24 -35.86 -1.02 -0.68
CA PRO A 24 -36.03 0.41 -0.86
C PRO A 24 -35.57 0.83 -2.27
N ASP A 25 -36.37 1.66 -2.94
CA ASP A 25 -36.07 2.21 -4.28
C ASP A 25 -34.78 3.04 -4.30
N SER A 26 -34.35 3.52 -3.13
CA SER A 26 -33.10 4.25 -2.94
C SER A 26 -32.40 3.78 -1.67
N PHE A 27 -31.08 3.70 -1.74
CA PHE A 27 -30.23 3.45 -0.58
C PHE A 27 -29.31 4.64 -0.42
N GLU A 28 -29.39 5.32 0.74
CA GLU A 28 -28.40 6.33 1.08
C GLU A 28 -27.13 5.62 1.56
N GLY A 29 -26.15 5.51 0.66
CA GLY A 29 -24.80 5.02 0.98
C GLY A 29 -23.97 6.01 1.80
N GLY A 30 -24.59 6.72 2.76
CA GLY A 30 -23.90 7.62 3.66
C GLY A 30 -22.82 6.86 4.43
N GLY A 31 -21.55 7.17 4.16
CA GLY A 31 -20.39 6.49 4.75
C GLY A 31 -19.71 5.44 3.87
N ILE A 32 -20.15 5.24 2.62
CA ILE A 32 -19.37 4.48 1.63
C ILE A 32 -18.41 5.45 0.94
N ASP A 33 -17.17 5.51 1.42
CA ASP A 33 -16.12 6.26 0.76
C ASP A 33 -15.59 5.46 -0.43
N PHE A 34 -15.64 6.07 -1.63
CA PHE A 34 -15.05 5.53 -2.85
C PHE A 34 -13.65 6.09 -3.10
N ALA A 35 -13.01 6.64 -2.05
CA ALA A 35 -11.67 7.18 -2.13
C ALA A 35 -10.72 6.17 -2.81
N PRO A 36 -9.82 6.68 -3.68
CA PRO A 36 -8.82 5.85 -4.31
C PRO A 36 -8.00 5.11 -3.24
N LEU A 37 -7.55 3.91 -3.60
CA LEU A 37 -6.81 3.03 -2.71
C LEU A 37 -5.56 3.72 -2.17
N VAL A 38 -5.38 3.60 -0.86
CA VAL A 38 -4.18 4.04 -0.15
C VAL A 38 -2.96 3.20 -0.50
N GLU A 39 -1.84 3.88 -0.72
CA GLU A 39 -0.53 3.28 -1.02
C GLU A 39 0.11 2.72 0.25
N CYS A 40 -0.33 1.56 0.74
CA CYS A 40 0.04 1.12 2.10
C CYS A 40 0.95 -0.10 2.21
N PHE A 41 1.53 -0.22 3.41
CA PHE A 41 2.18 -1.42 3.97
C PHE A 41 1.17 -2.33 4.67
N ALA A 42 1.27 -3.64 4.50
CA ALA A 42 0.45 -4.59 5.27
C ALA A 42 0.95 -4.73 6.72
N THR A 43 0.05 -5.13 7.64
CA THR A 43 0.42 -5.57 9.00
C THR A 43 1.62 -6.53 8.99
N GLY A 44 2.54 -6.34 9.94
CA GLY A 44 3.75 -7.16 10.08
C GLY A 44 4.93 -6.67 9.23
N THR A 45 4.75 -5.66 8.38
CA THR A 45 5.87 -4.98 7.70
C THR A 45 6.81 -4.40 8.75
N LEU A 46 8.10 -4.73 8.66
CA LEU A 46 9.15 -4.28 9.56
C LEU A 46 9.76 -2.99 9.04
N ILE A 47 9.60 -1.89 9.77
CA ILE A 47 10.11 -0.58 9.40
C ILE A 47 11.39 -0.32 10.20
N THR A 48 12.45 0.10 9.52
CA THR A 48 13.73 0.40 10.18
C THR A 48 13.60 1.66 11.02
N THR A 49 13.92 1.55 12.30
CA THR A 49 14.05 2.69 13.23
C THR A 49 15.47 2.76 13.77
N PRO A 50 15.90 3.88 14.38
CA PRO A 50 17.23 3.98 14.98
C PRO A 50 17.50 2.94 16.08
N GLN A 51 16.46 2.36 16.68
CA GLN A 51 16.56 1.34 17.73
C GLN A 51 16.39 -0.10 17.21
N GLY A 52 16.33 -0.29 15.89
CA GLY A 52 16.06 -1.57 15.24
C GLY A 52 14.74 -1.57 14.48
N GLU A 53 14.41 -2.69 13.85
CA GLU A 53 13.17 -2.79 13.09
C GLU A 53 11.95 -2.96 14.00
N ARG A 54 10.85 -2.30 13.65
CA ARG A 54 9.57 -2.38 14.35
C ARG A 54 8.45 -2.67 13.37
N ALA A 55 7.50 -3.50 13.77
CA ALA A 55 6.32 -3.75 12.96
C ALA A 55 5.50 -2.46 12.79
N VAL A 56 5.03 -2.20 11.57
CA VAL A 56 4.40 -0.94 11.17
C VAL A 56 3.19 -0.61 12.05
N GLU A 57 2.41 -1.60 12.46
CA GLU A 57 1.26 -1.45 13.34
C GLU A 57 1.60 -1.00 14.77
N THR A 58 2.88 -1.08 15.16
CA THR A 58 3.36 -0.65 16.48
C THR A 58 3.89 0.78 16.48
N LEU A 59 4.06 1.40 15.31
CA LEU A 59 4.55 2.77 15.18
C LEU A 59 3.46 3.77 15.54
N LYS A 60 3.89 4.92 16.06
CA LYS A 60 3.01 6.04 16.43
C LYS A 60 3.67 7.37 16.11
N THR A 61 2.86 8.43 16.06
CA THR A 61 3.35 9.81 15.94
C THR A 61 4.45 10.09 16.96
N GLY A 62 5.54 10.69 16.49
CA GLY A 62 6.75 10.99 17.24
C GLY A 62 7.82 9.89 17.23
N ASP A 63 7.50 8.66 16.81
CA ASP A 63 8.52 7.63 16.61
C ASP A 63 9.48 8.02 15.48
N LEU A 64 10.75 7.64 15.57
CA LEU A 64 11.75 7.93 14.53
C LEU A 64 11.87 6.78 13.53
N LEU A 65 11.93 7.12 12.25
CA LEU A 65 12.21 6.20 11.15
C LEU A 65 13.63 6.46 10.62
N HIS A 66 14.33 5.41 10.19
CA HIS A 66 15.52 5.59 9.36
C HIS A 66 15.12 5.72 7.89
N THR A 67 15.60 6.78 7.26
CA THR A 67 15.48 6.99 5.82
C THR A 67 16.62 6.32 5.07
N ALA A 68 16.43 6.04 3.78
CA ALA A 68 17.43 5.40 2.93
C ALA A 68 18.71 6.24 2.76
N ASP A 69 18.64 7.56 2.96
CA ASP A 69 19.80 8.46 2.95
C ASP A 69 20.49 8.60 4.32
N GLY A 70 20.07 7.81 5.32
CA GLY A 70 20.71 7.71 6.63
C GLY A 70 20.27 8.73 7.67
N ARG A 71 19.25 9.55 7.38
CA ARG A 71 18.64 10.43 8.39
C ARG A 71 17.70 9.63 9.30
N ALA A 72 17.40 10.23 10.45
CA ALA A 72 16.30 9.81 11.32
C ALA A 72 15.22 10.90 11.28
N VAL A 73 14.01 10.54 10.86
CA VAL A 73 12.88 11.48 10.71
C VAL A 73 11.70 11.04 11.57
N PRO A 74 10.95 11.97 12.18
CA PRO A 74 9.79 11.61 12.98
C PRO A 74 8.60 11.22 12.10
N VAL A 75 7.85 10.22 12.54
CA VAL A 75 6.49 9.97 12.07
C VAL A 75 5.61 11.12 12.56
N ILE A 76 4.95 11.83 11.66
CA ILE A 76 3.94 12.84 12.02
C ILE A 76 2.55 12.23 12.08
N TRP A 77 2.26 11.22 11.26
CA TRP A 77 1.00 10.50 11.32
C TRP A 77 1.13 9.06 10.82
N VAL A 78 0.28 8.18 11.36
CA VAL A 78 0.14 6.79 10.91
C VAL A 78 -1.28 6.61 10.42
N GLY A 79 -1.46 6.62 9.10
CA GLY A 79 -2.74 6.31 8.47
C GLY A 79 -3.03 4.82 8.58
N ARG A 80 -4.29 4.46 8.87
CA ARG A 80 -4.75 3.08 8.99
C ARG A 80 -5.97 2.87 8.12
N GLN A 81 -5.97 1.81 7.31
CA GLN A 81 -7.13 1.45 6.49
C GLN A 81 -7.47 -0.02 6.70
N THR A 82 -8.67 -0.30 7.18
CA THR A 82 -9.19 -1.64 7.35
C THR A 82 -9.87 -2.12 6.07
N VAL A 83 -9.51 -3.31 5.60
CA VAL A 83 -10.11 -3.94 4.43
C VAL A 83 -10.78 -5.25 4.83
N MET A 84 -11.98 -5.46 4.30
CA MET A 84 -12.70 -6.73 4.39
C MET A 84 -12.50 -7.49 3.09
N ARG A 85 -12.06 -8.75 3.17
CA ARG A 85 -11.78 -9.60 1.99
C ARG A 85 -12.98 -9.76 1.07
N ALA A 86 -14.20 -9.77 1.62
CA ALA A 86 -15.44 -9.84 0.85
C ALA A 86 -15.63 -8.62 -0.10
N PHE A 87 -15.01 -7.48 0.22
CA PHE A 87 -15.03 -6.26 -0.57
C PHE A 87 -13.72 -6.02 -1.34
N THR A 88 -12.94 -7.09 -1.54
CA THR A 88 -11.70 -7.15 -2.34
C THR A 88 -11.94 -7.86 -3.69
N PRO A 89 -12.95 -7.50 -4.54
CA PRO A 89 -13.24 -8.25 -5.76
C PRO A 89 -12.31 -7.90 -6.94
N THR A 90 -11.34 -6.99 -6.77
CA THR A 90 -10.42 -6.57 -7.84
C THR A 90 -8.97 -6.76 -7.42
N ASP A 91 -8.10 -6.99 -8.41
CA ASP A 91 -6.63 -7.08 -8.28
C ASP A 91 -6.01 -5.92 -7.49
N ARG A 92 -6.73 -4.81 -7.31
CA ARG A 92 -6.23 -3.59 -6.65
C ARG A 92 -6.27 -3.65 -5.11
N PHE A 93 -7.11 -4.49 -4.50
CA PHE A 93 -7.17 -4.63 -3.04
C PHE A 93 -6.30 -5.77 -2.51
N VAL A 94 -5.80 -6.61 -3.42
CA VAL A 94 -4.89 -7.69 -3.11
C VAL A 94 -3.48 -7.10 -3.01
N PRO A 95 -2.71 -7.37 -1.95
CA PRO A 95 -1.34 -6.88 -1.87
C PRO A 95 -0.44 -7.56 -2.91
N VAL A 96 0.59 -6.85 -3.35
CA VAL A 96 1.75 -7.44 -4.00
C VAL A 96 2.68 -7.98 -2.93
N ARG A 97 3.01 -9.28 -3.02
CA ARG A 97 4.11 -9.89 -2.29
C ARG A 97 5.40 -9.71 -3.05
N ILE A 98 6.39 -9.16 -2.37
CA ILE A 98 7.79 -9.14 -2.77
C ILE A 98 8.52 -10.12 -1.84
N THR A 99 8.91 -11.29 -2.34
CA THR A 99 9.57 -12.30 -1.50
C THR A 99 10.96 -11.84 -1.08
N ALA A 100 11.49 -12.43 0.00
CA ALA A 100 12.86 -12.17 0.43
C ALA A 100 13.87 -12.27 -0.74
N GLY A 101 14.73 -11.26 -0.90
CA GLY A 101 15.75 -11.17 -1.95
C GLY A 101 15.25 -10.84 -3.35
N ALA A 102 13.94 -10.62 -3.56
CA ALA A 102 13.38 -10.46 -4.90
C ALA A 102 13.91 -9.23 -5.67
N LEU A 103 14.23 -8.14 -4.98
CA LEU A 103 14.72 -6.88 -5.58
C LEU A 103 16.23 -6.90 -5.87
N GLY A 104 16.96 -7.91 -5.38
CA GLY A 104 18.41 -8.04 -5.49
C GLY A 104 19.11 -7.89 -4.14
N ASP A 105 20.36 -8.36 -4.04
CA ASP A 105 21.24 -8.19 -2.88
C ASP A 105 20.65 -8.55 -1.51
N GLY A 106 19.74 -9.54 -1.48
CA GLY A 106 19.06 -9.97 -0.26
C GLY A 106 17.93 -9.04 0.20
N VAL A 107 17.45 -8.15 -0.66
CA VAL A 107 16.38 -7.17 -0.39
C VAL A 107 15.06 -7.58 -1.07
N PRO A 108 13.91 -7.49 -0.37
CA PRO A 108 13.78 -7.30 1.08
C PRO A 108 14.39 -8.49 1.83
N HIS A 109 14.80 -8.34 3.09
CA HIS A 109 15.40 -9.45 3.86
C HIS A 109 14.38 -10.48 4.36
N SER A 110 13.11 -10.12 4.30
CA SER A 110 11.94 -10.95 4.61
C SER A 110 10.79 -10.58 3.67
N ASP A 111 9.84 -11.48 3.47
CA ASP A 111 8.69 -11.23 2.59
C ASP A 111 7.95 -9.94 2.97
N LEU A 112 7.78 -9.06 1.99
CA LEU A 112 7.11 -7.77 2.13
C LEU A 112 5.78 -7.79 1.39
N LEU A 113 4.72 -7.29 2.02
CA LEU A 113 3.39 -7.14 1.44
C LEU A 113 3.02 -5.65 1.42
N VAL A 114 2.80 -5.13 0.21
CA VAL A 114 2.39 -3.74 -0.01
C VAL A 114 1.23 -3.69 -1.00
N THR A 115 0.46 -2.62 -0.99
CA THR A 115 -0.55 -2.39 -2.04
C THR A 115 0.11 -2.20 -3.41
N GLY A 116 -0.65 -2.44 -4.49
CA GLY A 116 -0.09 -2.45 -5.85
C GLY A 116 0.48 -1.12 -6.33
N ASP A 117 -0.04 0.00 -5.83
CA ASP A 117 0.42 1.34 -6.23
C ASP A 117 1.48 1.92 -5.30
N HIS A 118 1.80 1.25 -4.18
CA HIS A 118 2.89 1.66 -3.30
C HIS A 118 4.24 1.58 -4.03
N ALA A 119 4.99 2.67 -4.03
CA ALA A 119 6.27 2.75 -4.73
C ALA A 119 7.41 2.17 -3.90
N MET A 120 8.11 1.23 -4.52
CA MET A 120 9.41 0.74 -4.08
C MET A 120 10.50 1.55 -4.79
N VAL A 121 11.53 1.97 -4.07
CA VAL A 121 12.65 2.70 -4.67
C VAL A 121 13.71 1.71 -5.13
N VAL A 122 13.90 1.61 -6.44
CA VAL A 122 14.86 0.71 -7.10
C VAL A 122 15.68 1.50 -8.11
N ASP A 123 17.00 1.49 -7.94
CA ASP A 123 17.95 2.26 -8.80
C ASP A 123 17.51 3.73 -8.97
N ASP A 124 17.19 4.40 -7.86
CA ASP A 124 16.69 5.79 -7.79
C ASP A 124 15.34 6.07 -8.47
N LEU A 125 14.63 5.05 -8.91
CA LEU A 125 13.27 5.16 -9.46
C LEU A 125 12.23 4.76 -8.41
N ALA A 126 11.14 5.54 -8.32
CA ALA A 126 9.97 5.17 -7.53
C ALA A 126 9.05 4.29 -8.39
N ILE A 127 9.08 2.96 -8.19
CA ILE A 127 8.37 2.01 -9.05
C ILE A 127 7.21 1.38 -8.27
N ASN A 128 5.98 1.53 -8.76
CA ASN A 128 4.81 0.88 -8.15
C ASN A 128 5.04 -0.63 -8.05
N ALA A 129 4.71 -1.24 -6.91
CA ALA A 129 4.91 -2.67 -6.68
C ALA A 129 4.23 -3.54 -7.76
N SER A 130 3.06 -3.13 -8.27
CA SER A 130 2.34 -3.79 -9.36
C SER A 130 3.12 -3.79 -10.69
N ALA A 131 3.92 -2.76 -10.96
CA ALA A 131 4.78 -2.68 -12.13
C ALA A 131 5.99 -3.63 -12.05
N LEU A 132 6.36 -4.07 -10.84
CA LEU A 132 7.45 -5.01 -10.59
C LEU A 132 7.01 -6.48 -10.65
N VAL A 133 5.70 -6.77 -10.75
CA VAL A 133 5.17 -8.14 -10.77
C VAL A 133 5.77 -8.95 -11.91
N ASN A 134 6.46 -10.03 -11.55
CA ASN A 134 7.10 -10.98 -12.47
C ASN A 134 6.42 -12.36 -12.48
N GLY A 135 5.43 -12.58 -11.62
CA GLY A 135 4.66 -13.83 -11.51
C GLY A 135 5.34 -14.93 -10.68
N THR A 136 6.55 -14.70 -10.17
CA THR A 136 7.26 -15.66 -9.32
C THR A 136 7.59 -15.04 -7.95
N THR A 137 8.72 -14.35 -7.83
CA THR A 137 9.19 -13.72 -6.58
C THR A 137 8.48 -12.41 -6.27
N ILE A 138 7.90 -11.76 -7.27
CA ILE A 138 7.03 -10.59 -7.09
C ILE A 138 5.69 -10.90 -7.75
N ARG A 139 4.65 -11.04 -6.93
CA ARG A 139 3.34 -11.53 -7.37
C ARG A 139 2.22 -10.98 -6.49
N TRP A 140 1.01 -10.92 -7.03
CA TRP A 140 -0.18 -10.69 -6.22
C TRP A 140 -0.39 -11.81 -5.21
N GLU A 141 -0.78 -11.46 -3.99
CA GLU A 141 -1.08 -12.43 -2.95
C GLU A 141 -2.40 -13.17 -3.27
N PRO A 142 -2.44 -14.50 -3.19
CA PRO A 142 -3.70 -15.21 -3.34
C PRO A 142 -4.76 -14.73 -2.33
N GLN A 143 -5.97 -14.41 -2.80
CA GLN A 143 -7.05 -13.86 -1.96
C GLN A 143 -7.44 -14.80 -0.81
N ASP A 144 -7.33 -16.12 -1.02
CA ASP A 144 -7.61 -17.14 0.00
C ASP A 144 -6.60 -17.15 1.16
N ARG A 145 -5.42 -16.54 0.98
CA ARG A 145 -4.41 -16.33 2.03
C ARG A 145 -4.64 -15.05 2.84
N LEU A 146 -5.52 -14.15 2.38
CA LEU A 146 -5.87 -12.96 3.14
C LEU A 146 -6.83 -13.33 4.27
N ALA A 147 -6.62 -12.72 5.43
CA ALA A 147 -7.58 -12.77 6.53
C ALA A 147 -8.91 -12.13 6.10
N GLU A 148 -10.02 -12.53 6.72
CA GLU A 148 -11.34 -11.97 6.41
C GLU A 148 -11.39 -10.45 6.62
N ARG A 149 -10.66 -9.98 7.62
CA ARG A 149 -10.43 -8.57 7.92
C ARG A 149 -8.93 -8.36 8.14
N PHE A 150 -8.35 -7.39 7.45
CA PHE A 150 -6.94 -7.04 7.55
C PHE A 150 -6.75 -5.52 7.49
N THR A 151 -5.57 -5.05 7.89
CA THR A 151 -5.28 -3.61 8.01
C THR A 151 -4.02 -3.27 7.24
N TYR A 152 -4.09 -2.13 6.58
CA TYR A 152 -3.01 -1.46 5.89
C TYR A 152 -2.60 -0.21 6.66
N TYR A 153 -1.31 0.12 6.60
CA TYR A 153 -0.72 1.26 7.27
C TYR A 153 0.07 2.11 6.29
N HIS A 154 0.02 3.43 6.46
CA HIS A 154 0.91 4.37 5.78
C HIS A 154 1.56 5.28 6.79
N LEU A 155 2.88 5.50 6.61
CA LEU A 155 3.66 6.38 7.48
C LEU A 155 3.84 7.73 6.82
N GLU A 156 3.39 8.79 7.49
CA GLU A 156 3.62 10.17 7.10
C GLU A 156 4.79 10.77 7.88
N THR A 157 5.70 11.40 7.15
CA THR A 157 6.87 12.15 7.62
C THR A 157 6.77 13.60 7.16
N GLU A 158 7.57 14.50 7.73
CA GLU A 158 7.51 15.93 7.41
C GLU A 158 7.72 16.24 5.91
N ALA A 159 8.50 15.41 5.22
CA ALA A 159 8.67 15.44 3.77
C ALA A 159 8.25 14.09 3.16
N HIS A 160 8.20 14.02 1.82
CA HIS A 160 8.11 12.76 1.10
C HIS A 160 9.47 12.06 1.14
N ASP A 161 9.69 11.23 2.16
CA ASP A 161 10.93 10.54 2.42
C ASP A 161 10.92 9.11 1.83
N VAL A 162 12.12 8.55 1.66
CA VAL A 162 12.28 7.12 1.37
C VAL A 162 12.69 6.43 2.66
N ILE A 163 11.87 5.50 3.13
CA ILE A 163 12.07 4.72 4.34
C ILE A 163 12.46 3.29 4.00
N LEU A 164 12.86 2.50 4.99
CA LEU A 164 13.26 1.11 4.81
C LEU A 164 12.22 0.15 5.40
N ALA A 165 11.53 -0.59 4.53
CA ALA A 165 10.51 -1.60 4.86
C ALA A 165 11.04 -3.00 4.53
N ASN A 166 11.21 -3.86 5.55
CA ASN A 166 11.92 -5.13 5.48
C ASN A 166 13.30 -4.98 4.80
N GLY A 167 13.97 -3.86 5.09
CA GLY A 167 15.23 -3.45 4.45
C GLY A 167 15.10 -2.90 3.02
N ALA A 168 13.92 -2.95 2.38
CA ALA A 168 13.70 -2.41 1.05
C ALA A 168 13.35 -0.90 1.10
N PRO A 169 14.02 -0.06 0.29
CA PRO A 169 13.63 1.34 0.12
C PRO A 169 12.19 1.46 -0.42
N ALA A 170 11.34 2.21 0.28
CA ALA A 170 9.94 2.39 -0.03
C ALA A 170 9.50 3.82 0.30
N GLU A 171 8.45 4.30 -0.35
CA GLU A 171 7.96 5.67 -0.12
C GLU A 171 7.25 5.84 1.23
N SER A 172 7.44 7.02 1.85
CA SER A 172 6.55 7.53 2.88
C SER A 172 5.30 8.16 2.25
N PHE A 173 4.34 8.59 3.07
CA PHE A 173 3.09 9.17 2.61
C PHE A 173 3.32 10.43 1.77
N ILE A 174 2.47 10.58 0.76
CA ILE A 174 2.35 11.73 -0.12
C ILE A 174 0.86 12.02 -0.36
N ASP A 175 0.53 13.29 -0.51
CA ASP A 175 -0.83 13.81 -0.38
C ASP A 175 -1.77 13.51 -1.56
N TYR A 176 -1.27 13.06 -2.73
CA TYR A 176 -2.13 12.67 -3.85
C TYR A 176 -2.97 11.40 -3.55
N VAL A 177 -2.61 10.63 -2.52
CA VAL A 177 -3.39 9.50 -2.01
C VAL A 177 -4.69 9.97 -1.31
N GLY A 178 -4.66 11.18 -0.73
CA GLY A 178 -5.76 11.76 0.05
C GLY A 178 -5.93 11.08 1.42
N ARG A 179 -5.75 11.85 2.50
CA ARG A 179 -5.83 11.30 3.87
C ARG A 179 -7.21 10.81 4.27
N ARG A 180 -8.23 11.27 3.57
CA ARG A 180 -9.65 10.92 3.77
C ARG A 180 -9.93 9.44 3.60
N ALA A 181 -9.12 8.74 2.81
CA ALA A 181 -9.25 7.32 2.56
C ALA A 181 -8.94 6.44 3.79
N PHE A 182 -8.24 6.98 4.79
CA PHE A 182 -7.88 6.24 6.00
C PHE A 182 -8.98 6.32 7.06
N ASP A 183 -9.21 5.20 7.76
CA ASP A 183 -10.20 5.05 8.83
C ASP A 183 -10.03 6.11 9.93
N ASN A 184 -8.79 6.55 10.17
CA ASN A 184 -8.43 7.50 11.21
C ASN A 184 -8.17 8.92 10.70
N PHE A 185 -8.76 9.32 9.57
CA PHE A 185 -8.65 10.68 9.06
C PHE A 185 -9.10 11.76 10.05
N ALA A 186 -10.13 11.50 10.86
CA ALA A 186 -10.57 12.42 11.90
C ALA A 186 -9.47 12.72 12.93
N GLU A 187 -8.66 11.72 13.30
CA GLU A 187 -7.50 11.92 14.19
C GLU A 187 -6.45 12.83 13.55
N TYR A 188 -6.27 12.75 12.22
CA TYR A 188 -5.38 13.67 11.50
C TYR A 188 -5.87 15.13 11.61
N LEU A 189 -7.17 15.36 11.40
CA LEU A 189 -7.76 16.69 11.53
C LEU A 189 -7.65 17.23 12.95
N ASP A 190 -7.81 16.38 13.97
CA ASP A 190 -7.61 16.79 15.37
C ASP A 190 -6.15 17.21 15.65
N LEU A 191 -5.17 16.60 14.96
CA LEU A 191 -3.75 16.92 15.11
C LEU A 191 -3.34 18.21 14.40
N PHE A 192 -3.86 18.47 13.19
CA PHE A 192 -3.36 19.52 12.31
C PHE A 192 -4.37 20.62 11.97
N GLY A 193 -5.66 20.42 12.25
CA GLY A 193 -6.76 21.34 11.93
C GLY A 193 -7.14 21.40 10.44
N GLU A 194 -6.18 21.19 9.54
CA GLU A 194 -6.37 21.17 8.09
C GLU A 194 -5.43 20.16 7.41
N GLU A 195 -5.72 19.83 6.15
CA GLU A 195 -4.85 18.97 5.34
C GLU A 195 -3.57 19.68 4.94
N ARG A 196 -2.42 19.08 5.25
CA ARG A 196 -1.12 19.59 4.85
C ARG A 196 -0.73 19.09 3.46
N THR A 197 -0.13 19.98 2.67
CA THR A 197 0.52 19.62 1.40
C THR A 197 1.91 19.07 1.66
N ILE A 198 2.29 18.04 0.92
CA ILE A 198 3.64 17.46 0.96
C ILE A 198 4.25 17.58 -0.44
N GLY A 199 5.45 18.14 -0.55
CA GLY A 199 6.17 18.16 -1.81
C GLY A 199 6.59 16.75 -2.22
N GLU A 200 6.27 16.35 -3.45
CA GLU A 200 6.71 15.06 -4.00
C GLU A 200 8.24 14.98 -4.03
N MET A 201 8.79 13.79 -3.72
CA MET A 201 10.23 13.56 -3.82
C MET A 201 10.72 13.71 -5.27
N ASP A 202 11.96 14.16 -5.45
CA ASP A 202 12.58 14.32 -6.77
C ASP A 202 13.06 12.96 -7.33
N ARG A 203 12.11 12.08 -7.66
CA ARG A 203 12.35 10.78 -8.32
C ARG A 203 11.33 10.53 -9.41
N VAL A 204 11.79 9.90 -10.49
CA VAL A 204 10.89 9.50 -11.58
C VAL A 204 10.00 8.36 -11.10
N ARG A 205 8.68 8.58 -11.14
CA ARG A 205 7.68 7.54 -10.84
C ARG A 205 7.42 6.66 -12.06
N ILE A 206 7.44 5.35 -11.86
CA ILE A 206 7.15 4.32 -12.86
C ILE A 206 5.93 3.51 -12.41
N SER A 207 4.76 3.84 -12.97
CA SER A 207 3.48 3.22 -12.58
C SER A 207 3.08 2.00 -13.43
N ALA A 208 3.86 1.64 -14.45
CA ALA A 208 3.50 0.55 -15.36
C ALA A 208 4.70 -0.33 -15.76
N ALA A 209 4.50 -1.65 -15.80
CA ALA A 209 5.54 -2.64 -16.10
C ALA A 209 6.31 -2.39 -17.42
N ARG A 210 5.62 -1.86 -18.44
CA ARG A 210 6.24 -1.52 -19.75
C ARG A 210 7.27 -0.40 -19.65
N LEU A 211 7.16 0.46 -18.64
CA LEU A 211 8.04 1.61 -18.41
C LEU A 211 9.23 1.27 -17.51
N VAL A 212 9.23 0.10 -16.85
CA VAL A 212 10.37 -0.35 -16.05
C VAL A 212 11.61 -0.52 -16.93
N PRO A 213 12.79 -0.01 -16.55
CA PRO A 213 14.02 -0.23 -17.30
C PRO A 213 14.34 -1.71 -17.59
N ALA A 214 14.96 -1.97 -18.75
CA ALA A 214 15.19 -3.34 -19.22
C ALA A 214 16.18 -4.12 -18.35
N ASP A 215 17.18 -3.44 -17.79
CA ASP A 215 18.16 -3.97 -16.85
C ASP A 215 17.52 -4.36 -15.51
N ILE A 216 16.61 -3.53 -14.96
CA ILE A 216 15.82 -3.88 -13.77
C ILE A 216 14.98 -5.12 -14.05
N ARG A 217 14.23 -5.15 -15.16
CA ARG A 217 13.44 -6.34 -15.53
C ARG A 217 14.30 -7.60 -15.67
N ALA A 218 15.47 -7.48 -16.29
CA ALA A 218 16.42 -8.59 -16.42
C ALA A 218 16.94 -9.08 -15.07
N ARG A 219 17.20 -8.17 -14.11
CA ARG A 219 17.61 -8.51 -12.74
C ARG A 219 16.50 -9.28 -12.01
N LEU A 220 15.27 -8.79 -12.06
CA LEU A 220 14.11 -9.43 -11.43
C LEU A 220 13.79 -10.81 -12.04
N ALA A 221 14.04 -10.99 -13.33
CA ALA A 221 13.87 -12.30 -13.99
C ALA A 221 14.92 -13.33 -13.52
N ARG A 222 16.13 -12.88 -13.12
CA ARG A 222 17.17 -13.76 -12.58
C ARG A 222 16.88 -14.18 -11.14
N THR A 223 16.44 -13.25 -10.30
CA THR A 223 16.02 -13.55 -8.92
C THR A 223 14.74 -14.39 -8.89
N GLY A 224 13.90 -14.28 -9.92
CA GLY A 224 12.66 -15.03 -10.11
C GLY A 224 12.78 -16.52 -10.45
N LYS A 225 13.99 -17.06 -10.66
CA LYS A 225 14.18 -18.51 -10.81
C LYS A 225 14.17 -19.16 -9.43
N PRO A 226 13.34 -20.19 -9.18
CA PRO A 226 13.44 -20.94 -7.94
C PRO A 226 14.86 -21.47 -7.79
N LEU A 227 15.44 -21.32 -6.59
CA LEU A 227 16.66 -22.04 -6.21
C LEU A 227 16.42 -23.51 -6.54
N ALA A 228 17.21 -24.07 -7.45
CA ALA A 228 17.16 -25.49 -7.74
C ALA A 228 17.36 -26.24 -6.41
N ALA A 229 16.36 -27.03 -6.03
CA ALA A 229 16.43 -27.94 -4.88
C ALA A 229 17.42 -29.07 -5.15
#